data_AF-A0AA41Y9G7-F1
#
_entry.id   AF-A0AA41Y9G7-F1
#
_cell.length_a   1.000
_cell.length_b   1.000
_cell.length_c   1.000
_cell.angle_alpha   90.00
_cell.angle_beta   90.00
_cell.angle_gamma   90.00
#
_symmetry.space_group_name_H-M   'P 1'
#
loop_
_entity.id
_entity.type
_entity.pdbx_description
1 polymer ?
#
loop_
_entity_poly.entity_id
_entity_poly.type
_entity_poly.pdbx_seq_one_letter_code
_entity_poly.pdbx_strand_id
1 'polypeptide(L)' 'MREKIKLEKIDNDTERDIILLLKEKEKCMMGDILMNLRLSYRRGKQHINSLLSKNWISNKEKAPYFTLLIDLD' A
#
# COMPACT_ATOMS: atom_id res chain seq x y z
N MET A 1 7.23 -9.49 -13.15
CA MET A 1 8.43 -8.66 -13.32
C MET A 1 8.07 -7.26 -12.79
N ARG A 2 8.76 -6.73 -11.76
CA ARG A 2 8.42 -5.41 -11.19
C ARG A 2 8.95 -4.32 -12.14
N GLU A 3 8.09 -3.40 -12.56
CA GLU A 3 8.54 -2.24 -13.34
C GLU A 3 9.51 -1.39 -12.51
N LYS A 4 10.61 -0.96 -13.13
CA LYS A 4 11.58 -0.06 -12.50
C LYS A 4 11.20 1.38 -12.82
N ILE A 5 10.64 2.09 -11.85
CA ILE A 5 10.33 3.52 -11.94
C ILE A 5 11.41 4.30 -11.18
N LYS A 6 11.93 5.37 -11.79
CA LYS A 6 12.78 6.35 -11.11
C LYS A 6 11.89 7.27 -10.26
N LEU A 7 12.25 7.47 -9.00
CA LEU A 7 11.50 8.32 -8.04
C LEU A 7 11.30 9.77 -8.55
N GLU A 8 12.24 10.25 -9.37
CA GLU A 8 12.20 11.56 -10.04
C GLU A 8 10.99 11.75 -10.97
N LYS A 9 10.35 10.66 -11.42
CA LYS A 9 9.16 10.69 -12.29
C LYS A 9 7.84 10.75 -11.50
N ILE A 10 7.91 10.83 -10.18
CA ILE A 10 6.74 10.93 -9.31
C ILE A 10 6.59 12.40 -8.94
N ASP A 11 5.69 13.12 -9.60
CA ASP A 11 5.51 14.57 -9.40
C ASP A 11 4.85 14.92 -8.06
N ASN A 12 4.13 13.96 -7.45
CA ASN A 12 3.45 14.18 -6.20
C ASN A 12 4.30 13.73 -5.00
N ASP A 13 4.70 14.67 -4.15
CA ASP A 13 5.56 14.40 -3.00
C ASP A 13 4.92 13.39 -2.03
N THR A 14 3.61 13.49 -1.74
CA THR A 14 2.92 12.51 -0.88
C THR A 14 2.93 11.10 -1.48
N GLU A 15 2.72 10.97 -2.79
CA GLU A 15 2.80 9.66 -3.46
C GLU A 15 4.24 9.10 -3.41
N ARG A 16 5.25 9.96 -3.54
CA ARG A 16 6.66 9.59 -3.40
C ARG A 16 6.94 9.08 -1.98
N ASP A 17 6.46 9.79 -0.96
CA ASP A 17 6.64 9.40 0.44
C ASP A 17 5.94 8.07 0.77
N ILE A 18 4.74 7.83 0.23
CA ILE A 18 4.04 6.54 0.37
C ILE A 18 4.87 5.41 -0.24
N ILE A 19 5.43 5.61 -1.43
CA ILE A 19 6.27 4.59 -2.10
C ILE A 19 7.55 4.32 -1.32
N LEU A 20 8.20 5.36 -0.79
CA LEU A 20 9.38 5.23 0.05
C LEU A 20 9.07 4.46 1.34
N LEU A 21 7.96 4.78 2.00
CA LEU A 21 7.50 4.06 3.19
C LEU A 21 7.24 2.57 2.91
N LEU A 22 6.56 2.26 1.81
CA LEU A 22 6.29 0.87 1.42
C LEU A 22 7.56 0.11 1.03
N LYS A 23 8.55 0.80 0.46
CA LYS A 23 9.88 0.24 0.18
C LYS A 23 10.63 -0.10 1.48
N GLU A 24 10.52 0.74 2.51
CA GLU A 24 11.19 0.53 3.80
C GLU A 24 10.52 -0.57 4.63
N LYS A 25 9.19 -0.58 4.69
CA LYS A 25 8.42 -1.44 5.62
C LYS A 25 7.90 -2.74 5.01
N GLU A 26 8.08 -2.95 3.71
CA GLU A 26 7.59 -4.07 2.88
C GLU A 26 6.06 -4.26 2.84
N LYS A 27 5.35 -4.20 3.97
CA LYS A 27 3.89 -4.29 4.10
C LYS A 27 3.39 -3.22 5.06
N CYS A 28 2.42 -2.41 4.61
CA CYS A 28 1.72 -1.44 5.45
C CYS A 28 0.22 -1.52 5.16
N MET A 29 -0.59 -1.50 6.22
CA MET A 29 -2.02 -1.27 6.09
C MET A 29 -2.29 0.22 5.81
N MET A 30 -3.50 0.53 5.37
CA MET A 30 -3.97 1.91 5.18
C MET A 30 -3.71 2.77 6.43
N GLY A 31 -4.04 2.26 7.62
CA GLY A 31 -3.83 2.97 8.89
C GLY A 31 -2.36 3.30 9.16
N ASP A 32 -1.44 2.37 8.87
CA ASP A 32 -0.01 2.56 9.07
C ASP A 32 0.52 3.69 8.18
N ILE A 33 0.09 3.74 6.93
CA ILE A 33 0.49 4.79 5.97
C ILE A 33 0.02 6.15 6.47
N LEU A 34 -1.25 6.25 6.91
CA LEU A 34 -1.81 7.50 7.42
C LEU A 34 -1.07 7.99 8.67
N MET A 35 -0.77 7.09 9.60
CA MET A 35 -0.08 7.41 10.85
C MET A 35 1.36 7.87 10.60
N ASN A 36 2.13 7.13 9.79
CA ASN A 36 3.54 7.44 9.54
C ASN A 36 3.70 8.76 8.77
N LEU A 37 2.81 9.04 7.82
CA LEU A 37 2.86 10.26 7.00
C LEU A 37 2.01 11.41 7.55
N ARG A 38 1.40 11.22 8.73
CA ARG A 38 0.50 12.21 9.38
C ARG A 38 -0.60 12.73 8.43
N LEU A 39 -1.16 11.83 7.62
CA LEU A 39 -2.20 12.16 6.65
C LEU A 39 -3.58 11.97 7.25
N SER A 40 -4.52 12.87 6.92
CA SER A 40 -5.93 12.59 7.14
C SER A 40 -6.41 11.45 6.24
N TYR A 41 -7.42 10.70 6.68
CA TYR A 41 -7.98 9.58 5.91
C TYR A 41 -8.37 9.99 4.49
N ARG A 42 -9.06 11.14 4.33
CA ARG A 42 -9.48 11.65 3.02
C ARG A 42 -8.29 11.89 2.09
N ARG A 43 -7.24 12.57 2.57
CA ARG A 43 -6.04 12.87 1.76
C ARG A 43 -5.27 11.61 1.44
N GLY A 44 -5.01 10.74 2.42
CA GLY A 44 -4.29 9.50 2.18
C GLY A 44 -5.04 8.57 1.22
N LYS A 45 -6.37 8.46 1.35
CA LYS A 45 -7.20 7.65 0.44
C LYS A 45 -7.10 8.15 -1.00
N GLN A 46 -7.09 9.46 -1.22
CA GLN A 46 -6.94 10.05 -2.54
C GLN A 46 -5.60 9.65 -3.20
N HIS A 47 -4.49 9.80 -2.49
CA HIS A 47 -3.16 9.46 -3.01
C HIS A 47 -2.99 7.94 -3.22
N ILE A 48 -3.47 7.12 -2.29
CA ILE A 48 -3.42 5.66 -2.41
C ILE A 48 -4.26 5.17 -3.60
N ASN A 49 -5.45 5.74 -3.82
CA ASN A 49 -6.26 5.39 -4.98
C ASN A 49 -5.59 5.79 -6.31
N SER A 50 -4.90 6.93 -6.34
CA SER A 50 -4.10 7.35 -7.51
C SER A 50 -2.94 6.39 -7.78
N LEU A 51 -2.22 5.95 -6.73
CA LEU A 51 -1.16 4.96 -6.87
C LEU A 51 -1.67 3.58 -7.31
N LEU A 52 -2.85 3.17 -6.82
CA LEU A 52 -3.52 1.93 -7.24
C LEU A 52 -3.96 2.00 -8.70
N SER A 53 -4.52 3.11 -9.17
CA SER A 53 -4.95 3.26 -10.58
C SER A 53 -3.78 3.26 -11.55
N LYS A 54 -2.60 3.72 -11.09
CA LYS A 54 -1.33 3.63 -11.82
C LYS A 54 -0.70 2.23 -11.79
N ASN A 55 -1.25 1.27 -11.04
CA ASN A 55 -0.67 -0.05 -10.76
C ASN A 55 0.72 0.01 -10.11
N TRP A 56 1.03 1.07 -9.36
CA TRP A 56 2.34 1.24 -8.70
C TRP A 56 2.39 0.56 -7.33
N ILE A 57 1.23 0.38 -6.71
CA ILE A 57 1.06 -0.35 -5.45
C ILE A 57 -0.10 -1.33 -5.60
N SER A 58 -0.17 -2.32 -4.71
CA SER A 58 -1.26 -3.29 -4.67
C SER A 58 -1.58 -3.66 -3.23
N ASN A 59 -2.87 -3.85 -2.94
CA ASN A 59 -3.36 -4.41 -1.68
C ASN A 59 -3.91 -5.84 -1.88
N LYS A 60 -3.55 -6.51 -2.99
CA LYS A 60 -4.14 -7.80 -3.42
C LYS A 60 -3.40 -9.06 -2.94
N GLU A 61 -2.39 -8.97 -2.07
CA GLU A 61 -1.81 -10.19 -1.49
C GLU A 61 -2.71 -10.79 -0.38
N LYS A 62 -3.46 -11.84 -0.78
CA LYS A 62 -4.15 -12.96 -0.08
C LYS A 62 -4.01 -13.08 1.47
N ALA A 63 -5.02 -13.45 2.27
CA ALA A 63 -6.46 -13.77 2.10
C ALA A 63 -7.18 -13.70 3.47
N PRO A 64 -8.50 -13.41 3.58
CA PRO A 64 -9.17 -13.27 4.87
C PRO A 64 -9.88 -14.56 5.33
N TYR A 65 -9.28 -15.75 5.23
CA TYR A 65 -9.94 -16.99 5.67
C TYR A 65 -8.99 -18.02 6.26
N PHE A 66 -9.41 -18.61 7.38
CA PHE A 66 -8.86 -19.86 7.91
C PHE A 66 -9.79 -21.00 7.49
N THR A 67 -9.22 -22.11 7.05
CA THR A 67 -9.95 -23.34 6.72
C THR A 67 -9.63 -24.36 7.80
N LEU A 68 -10.66 -24.98 8.37
CA LEU A 68 -10.49 -26.09 9.31
C LEU A 68 -10.07 -27.33 8.51
N LEU A 69 -8.95 -27.96 8.91
CA LEU A 69 -8.35 -29.12 8.22
C LEU A 69 -8.46 -30.42 9.04
N ILE A 70 -9.29 -30.42 10.08
CA ILE A 70 -9.51 -31.56 10.97
C ILE A 70 -11.00 -31.75 11.19
N ASP A 71 -11.41 -32.99 11.45
CA ASP A 71 -12.75 -33.30 11.94
C ASP A 71 -12.75 -33.31 13.47
N LEU A 72 -13.87 -32.85 14.06
CA LEU A 72 -14.07 -32.79 15.51
C LEU A 72 -15.09 -33.88 15.90
N ASP A 73 -14.73 -34.68 16.90
CA ASP A 73 -15.58 -35.71 17.53
C ASP A 73 -16.63 -35.11 18.48
#